data_AF-A0A7J5DRC1-F1
#
_entry.id   AF-A0A7J5DRC1-F1
#
_cell.length_a   1.000
_cell.length_b   1.000
_cell.length_c   1.000
_cell.angle_alpha   90.00
_cell.angle_beta   90.00
_cell.angle_gamma   90.00
#
_symmetry.space_group_name_H-M   'P 1'
#
loop_
_entity.id
_entity.type
_entity.pdbx_description
1 polymer ?
#
loop_
_entity_poly.entity_id
_entity_poly.type
_entity_poly.pdbx_seq_one_letter_code
_entity_poly.pdbx_strand_id
1 'polypeptide(L)'
;MVRRVGYVVDTWGLPRGAEVDACRFALSLFSDTALVFETDIPLDMQVDWTPPVRSAAHRLLTPAKHRSGESDSYRRSGIVAADSRADWAFVTFAPYAYNASVWSEDPIPLVSLAEEGTSLVVRLEPHEHSDLANFVGQDRVVPRNEWEKRRRRVLKARRSRT
;
A
#
# COMPACT_ATOMS: atom_id res chain seq x y z
N MET A 1 5.85 -19.38 15.25
CA MET A 1 5.49 -18.25 14.39
C MET A 1 6.42 -17.09 14.73
N VAL A 2 7.15 -16.55 13.75
CA VAL A 2 8.03 -15.39 13.97
C VAL A 2 7.17 -14.15 14.16
N ARG A 3 7.48 -13.31 15.15
CA ARG A 3 6.72 -12.09 15.41
C ARG A 3 7.04 -11.04 14.34
N ARG A 4 6.03 -10.57 13.62
CA ARG A 4 6.14 -9.43 12.71
C ARG A 4 6.16 -8.09 13.46
N VAL A 5 6.97 -7.16 12.99
CA VAL A 5 7.15 -5.82 13.57
C VAL A 5 6.67 -4.76 12.58
N GLY A 6 6.01 -3.71 13.09
CA GLY A 6 5.46 -2.63 12.26
C GLY A 6 6.48 -1.56 11.88
N TYR A 7 6.64 -1.33 10.58
CA TYR A 7 7.47 -0.29 9.98
C TYR A 7 6.62 0.62 9.10
N VAL A 8 7.15 1.82 8.84
CA VAL A 8 6.66 2.74 7.82
C VAL A 8 7.71 2.79 6.71
N VAL A 9 7.26 2.61 5.47
CA VAL A 9 8.07 2.88 4.28
C VAL A 9 7.90 4.35 3.93
N ASP A 10 8.96 5.13 4.14
CA ASP A 10 8.97 6.55 3.85
C ASP A 10 9.24 6.80 2.37
N THR A 11 8.17 6.92 1.60
CA THR A 11 8.19 7.26 0.17
C THR A 11 8.30 8.76 -0.08
N TRP A 12 8.34 9.58 0.97
CA TRP A 12 8.36 11.03 0.82
C TRP A 12 9.58 11.50 0.01
N GLY A 13 9.31 12.40 -0.94
CA GLY A 13 10.33 13.00 -1.80
C GLY A 13 10.86 12.06 -2.88
N LEU A 14 10.35 10.83 -3.00
CA LEU A 14 10.64 9.98 -4.15
C LEU A 14 9.90 10.50 -5.40
N PRO A 15 10.50 10.36 -6.60
CA PRO A 15 9.74 10.46 -7.84
C PRO A 15 8.59 9.45 -7.86
N ARG A 16 7.46 9.80 -8.47
CA ARG A 16 6.24 8.96 -8.49
C ARG A 16 6.50 7.52 -8.95
N GLY A 17 7.37 7.31 -9.94
CA GLY A 17 7.74 5.96 -10.38
C GLY A 17 8.39 5.13 -9.27
N ALA A 18 9.35 5.71 -8.53
CA ALA A 18 10.03 5.03 -7.43
C ALA A 18 9.12 4.80 -6.21
N GLU A 19 8.15 5.70 -5.96
CA GLU A 19 7.09 5.47 -4.98
C GLU A 19 6.23 4.26 -5.35
N VAL A 20 5.79 4.19 -6.61
CA VAL A 20 5.01 3.06 -7.12
C VAL A 20 5.79 1.75 -7.00
N ASP A 21 7.08 1.76 -7.36
CA ASP A 21 7.94 0.58 -7.27
C ASP A 21 8.19 0.15 -5.82
N ALA A 22 8.42 1.10 -4.90
CA ALA A 22 8.54 0.83 -3.47
C ALA A 22 7.27 0.19 -2.89
N CYS A 23 6.10 0.72 -3.26
CA CYS A 23 4.82 0.15 -2.84
C CYS A 23 4.62 -1.26 -3.38
N ARG A 24 4.89 -1.47 -4.67
CA ARG A 24 4.78 -2.80 -5.30
C ARG A 24 5.70 -3.83 -4.68
N PHE A 25 6.96 -3.45 -4.46
CA PHE A 25 7.94 -4.33 -3.84
C PHE A 25 7.48 -4.73 -2.44
N ALA A 26 7.11 -3.74 -1.61
CA ALA A 26 6.62 -4.00 -0.26
C ALA A 26 5.39 -4.92 -0.26
N LEU A 27 4.43 -4.71 -1.16
CA LEU A 27 3.25 -5.57 -1.27
C LEU A 27 3.61 -7.00 -1.69
N SER A 28 4.56 -7.17 -2.62
CA SER A 28 4.97 -8.48 -3.12
C SER A 28 5.63 -9.37 -2.07
N LEU A 29 6.17 -8.79 -0.98
CA LEU A 29 6.70 -9.56 0.15
C LEU A 29 5.63 -10.42 0.84
N PHE A 30 4.36 -10.10 0.64
CA PHE A 30 3.25 -10.76 1.30
C PHE A 30 2.47 -11.72 0.37
N SER A 31 2.88 -11.89 -0.88
CA SER A 31 2.15 -12.73 -1.86
C SER A 31 1.89 -14.16 -1.36
N ASP A 32 2.80 -14.72 -0.57
CA ASP A 32 2.68 -16.09 -0.03
C ASP A 32 1.93 -16.17 1.32
N THR A 33 1.72 -15.04 1.99
CA THR A 33 1.13 -14.99 3.35
C THR A 33 -0.20 -14.24 3.41
N ALA A 34 -0.52 -13.48 2.37
CA ALA A 34 -1.79 -12.79 2.23
C ALA A 34 -2.93 -13.81 2.07
N LEU A 35 -4.00 -13.61 2.83
CA LEU A 35 -5.24 -14.37 2.68
C LEU A 35 -6.32 -13.55 1.99
N VAL A 36 -6.38 -12.26 2.29
CA VAL A 36 -7.35 -11.35 1.71
C VAL A 36 -6.77 -9.95 1.54
N PHE A 37 -7.35 -9.21 0.60
CA PHE A 37 -7.05 -7.81 0.36
C PHE A 37 -8.34 -6.98 0.21
N GLU A 38 -8.23 -5.68 0.45
CA GLU A 38 -9.27 -4.68 0.16
C GLU A 38 -8.58 -3.41 -0.29
N THR A 39 -9.10 -2.79 -1.34
CA THR A 39 -8.64 -1.51 -1.83
C THR A 39 -9.82 -0.67 -2.26
N ASP A 40 -9.66 0.65 -2.20
CA ASP A 40 -10.50 1.53 -2.97
C ASP A 40 -9.95 1.80 -4.36
N ILE A 41 -10.83 2.24 -5.25
CA ILE A 41 -10.61 2.38 -6.69
C ILE A 41 -11.21 3.72 -7.11
N PRO A 42 -10.41 4.80 -7.14
CA PRO A 42 -10.84 6.12 -7.61
C PRO A 42 -10.95 6.14 -9.15
N LEU A 43 -12.15 5.86 -9.65
CA LEU A 43 -12.44 5.72 -11.08
C LEU A 43 -12.33 7.02 -11.86
N ASP A 44 -12.46 8.17 -11.19
CA ASP A 44 -12.19 9.49 -11.77
C ASP A 44 -10.74 9.66 -12.23
N MET A 45 -9.79 8.94 -11.65
CA MET A 45 -8.37 8.96 -12.03
C MET A 45 -8.03 7.98 -13.18
N GLN A 46 -9.01 7.23 -13.71
CA GLN A 46 -8.77 6.14 -14.66
C GLN A 46 -8.07 6.59 -15.97
N VAL A 47 -8.23 7.86 -16.36
CA VAL A 47 -7.61 8.43 -17.55
C VAL A 47 -6.09 8.44 -17.48
N ASP A 48 -5.53 8.61 -16.28
CA ASP A 48 -4.09 8.69 -16.03
C ASP A 48 -3.44 7.32 -15.82
N TRP A 49 -4.25 6.26 -15.73
CA TRP A 49 -3.75 4.91 -15.51
C TRP A 49 -3.17 4.30 -16.78
N THR A 50 -2.09 3.55 -16.62
CA THR A 50 -1.56 2.73 -17.71
C THR A 50 -2.50 1.54 -17.98
N PRO A 51 -2.44 0.91 -19.17
CA PRO A 51 -3.29 -0.24 -19.47
C PRO A 51 -3.21 -1.39 -18.45
N PRO A 52 -2.04 -1.76 -17.89
CA PRO A 52 -1.95 -2.76 -16.82
C PRO A 52 -2.70 -2.35 -15.55
N VAL A 53 -2.61 -1.08 -15.15
CA VAL A 53 -3.29 -0.55 -13.95
C VAL A 53 -4.80 -0.57 -14.13
N ARG A 54 -5.31 -0.16 -15.30
CA ARG A 54 -6.75 -0.28 -15.63
C ARG A 54 -7.22 -1.74 -15.58
N SER A 55 -6.46 -2.64 -16.19
CA SER A 55 -6.79 -4.08 -16.19
C SER A 55 -6.86 -4.65 -14.77
N ALA A 56 -5.89 -4.29 -13.92
CA ALA A 56 -5.87 -4.67 -12.52
C ALA A 56 -7.08 -4.12 -11.74
N ALA A 57 -7.42 -2.83 -11.91
CA ALA A 57 -8.60 -2.21 -11.31
C ALA A 57 -9.89 -2.96 -11.68
N HIS A 58 -10.09 -3.27 -12.96
CA HIS A 58 -11.27 -4.02 -13.43
C HIS A 58 -11.37 -5.41 -12.80
N ARG A 59 -10.24 -6.11 -12.62
CA ARG A 59 -10.24 -7.41 -11.95
C ARG A 59 -10.67 -7.30 -10.49
N LEU A 60 -10.15 -6.30 -9.76
CA LEU A 60 -10.49 -6.05 -8.37
C LEU A 60 -11.96 -5.62 -8.19
N LEU A 61 -12.56 -4.99 -9.21
CA LEU A 61 -13.98 -4.64 -9.24
C LEU A 61 -14.90 -5.80 -9.62
N THR A 62 -14.40 -6.86 -10.24
CA THR A 62 -15.24 -7.98 -10.69
C THR A 62 -16.05 -8.63 -9.57
N PRO A 63 -15.49 -8.89 -8.37
CA PRO A 63 -16.27 -9.38 -7.23
C PRO A 63 -17.03 -8.27 -6.48
N ALA A 64 -16.77 -7.00 -6.77
CA ALA A 64 -17.28 -5.88 -6.00
C ALA A 64 -18.76 -5.64 -6.27
N LYS A 65 -19.57 -5.66 -5.20
CA LYS A 65 -20.94 -5.15 -5.24
C LYS A 65 -20.91 -3.66 -4.95
N HIS A 66 -21.58 -2.88 -5.80
CA HIS A 66 -21.79 -1.46 -5.57
C HIS A 66 -22.48 -1.25 -4.22
N ARG A 67 -21.83 -0.57 -3.28
CA ARG A 67 -22.37 -0.32 -1.94
C ARG A 67 -23.24 0.93 -1.96
N SER A 68 -24.24 0.97 -1.09
CA SER A 68 -25.09 2.16 -0.94
C SER A 68 -24.22 3.35 -0.50
N GLY A 69 -24.25 4.43 -1.27
CA GLY A 69 -23.47 5.64 -1.02
C GLY A 69 -22.13 5.72 -1.76
N GLU A 70 -21.74 4.69 -2.52
CA GLU A 70 -20.64 4.81 -3.49
C GLU A 70 -21.09 5.66 -4.70
N SER A 71 -20.17 6.47 -5.24
CA SER A 71 -20.39 7.25 -6.45
C SER A 71 -19.89 6.49 -7.67
N ASP A 72 -20.28 6.91 -8.87
CA ASP A 72 -19.72 6.36 -10.12
C ASP A 72 -18.21 6.64 -10.27
N SER A 73 -17.68 7.61 -9.52
CA SER A 73 -16.25 7.98 -9.50
C SER A 73 -15.43 7.21 -8.46
N TYR A 74 -16.04 6.42 -7.59
CA TYR A 74 -15.32 5.75 -6.50
C TYR A 74 -15.98 4.42 -6.12
N ARG A 75 -15.17 3.36 -6.04
CA ARG A 75 -15.65 2.05 -5.60
C ARG A 75 -14.66 1.36 -4.69
N ARG A 76 -15.16 0.53 -3.77
CA ARG A 76 -14.34 -0.43 -3.04
C ARG A 76 -14.35 -1.79 -3.73
N SER A 77 -13.20 -2.48 -3.73
CA SER A 77 -13.13 -3.88 -4.18
C SER A 77 -13.97 -4.82 -3.29
N GLY A 78 -14.18 -4.41 -2.03
CA GLY A 78 -14.55 -5.33 -0.96
C GLY A 78 -13.41 -6.28 -0.60
N ILE A 79 -13.69 -7.25 0.26
CA ILE A 79 -12.72 -8.28 0.63
C ILE A 79 -12.57 -9.26 -0.54
N VAL A 80 -11.37 -9.30 -1.11
CA VAL A 80 -10.99 -10.19 -2.20
C VAL A 80 -10.06 -11.26 -1.63
N ALA A 81 -10.38 -12.53 -1.85
CA ALA A 81 -9.52 -13.65 -1.45
C ALA A 81 -8.22 -13.66 -2.25
N ALA A 82 -7.13 -14.02 -1.59
CA ALA A 82 -5.83 -14.10 -2.22
C ALA A 82 -5.72 -15.32 -3.14
N ASP A 83 -5.45 -15.06 -4.41
CA ASP A 83 -5.01 -16.02 -5.40
C ASP A 83 -3.99 -15.32 -6.32
N SER A 84 -3.30 -16.06 -7.19
CA SER A 84 -2.25 -15.50 -8.05
C SER A 84 -2.72 -14.38 -8.97
N ARG A 85 -4.00 -14.35 -9.37
CA ARG A 85 -4.57 -13.31 -10.23
C ARG A 85 -4.96 -12.07 -9.43
N ALA A 86 -5.56 -12.29 -8.26
CA ALA A 86 -5.97 -11.24 -7.36
C ALA A 86 -4.76 -10.55 -6.72
N ASP A 87 -3.72 -11.30 -6.37
CA ASP A 87 -2.44 -10.78 -5.88
C ASP A 87 -1.77 -9.89 -6.93
N TRP A 88 -1.61 -10.40 -8.16
CA TRP A 88 -1.09 -9.59 -9.27
C TRP A 88 -1.89 -8.29 -9.46
N ALA A 89 -3.22 -8.37 -9.47
CA ALA A 89 -4.07 -7.19 -9.66
C ALA A 89 -3.91 -6.20 -8.50
N PHE A 90 -3.91 -6.71 -7.27
CA PHE A 90 -3.76 -5.90 -6.07
C PHE A 90 -2.41 -5.17 -6.04
N VAL A 91 -1.30 -5.90 -6.19
CA VAL A 91 0.06 -5.32 -6.24
C VAL A 91 0.17 -4.30 -7.37
N THR A 92 -0.40 -4.58 -8.56
CA THR A 92 -0.34 -3.67 -9.71
C THR A 92 -1.07 -2.35 -9.43
N PHE A 93 -2.23 -2.41 -8.78
CA PHE A 93 -3.17 -1.30 -8.62
C PHE A 93 -3.01 -0.50 -7.33
N ALA A 94 -2.73 -1.16 -6.20
CA ALA A 94 -2.73 -0.54 -4.86
C ALA A 94 -1.94 0.79 -4.73
N PRO A 95 -0.81 1.03 -5.42
CA PRO A 95 -0.14 2.34 -5.38
C PRO A 95 -0.99 3.52 -5.88
N TYR A 96 -2.08 3.26 -6.60
CA TYR A 96 -3.01 4.26 -7.14
C TYR A 96 -4.29 4.40 -6.32
N ALA A 97 -4.42 3.62 -5.24
CA ALA A 97 -5.54 3.68 -4.32
C ALA A 97 -5.30 4.75 -3.24
N TYR A 98 -6.37 5.31 -2.68
CA TYR A 98 -6.25 6.13 -1.47
C TYR A 98 -6.02 5.25 -0.24
N ASN A 99 -6.59 4.04 -0.26
CA ASN A 99 -6.44 3.05 0.79
C ASN A 99 -6.35 1.64 0.20
N ALA A 100 -5.34 0.89 0.63
CA ALA A 100 -5.19 -0.53 0.33
C ALA A 100 -4.69 -1.27 1.58
N SER A 101 -5.26 -2.44 1.85
CA SER A 101 -4.90 -3.24 3.01
C SER A 101 -4.80 -4.72 2.66
N VAL A 102 -3.83 -5.39 3.29
CA VAL A 102 -3.54 -6.82 3.13
C VAL A 102 -3.61 -7.49 4.50
N TRP A 103 -4.32 -8.62 4.60
CA TRP A 103 -4.45 -9.38 5.85
C TRP A 103 -4.01 -10.83 5.67
N SER A 104 -3.48 -11.38 6.76
CA SER A 104 -3.31 -12.82 6.98
C SER A 104 -4.39 -13.30 7.96
N GLU A 105 -4.15 -14.42 8.65
CA GLU A 105 -5.01 -14.90 9.74
C GLU A 105 -5.06 -13.93 10.94
N ASP A 106 -4.06 -13.06 11.07
CA ASP A 106 -4.01 -12.08 12.14
C ASP A 106 -5.06 -10.98 11.94
N PRO A 107 -5.73 -10.50 13.02
CA PRO A 107 -6.75 -9.45 12.91
C PRO A 107 -6.19 -8.08 12.54
N ILE A 108 -4.86 -7.94 12.46
CA ILE A 108 -4.21 -6.66 12.17
C ILE A 108 -3.50 -6.77 10.82
N PRO A 109 -3.72 -5.81 9.89
CA PRO A 109 -3.18 -5.90 8.54
C PRO A 109 -1.66 -6.08 8.49
N LEU A 110 -1.20 -6.93 7.57
CA LEU A 110 0.20 -7.04 7.15
C LEU A 110 0.66 -5.74 6.50
N VAL A 111 -0.20 -5.17 5.66
CA VAL A 111 0.03 -3.89 4.98
C VAL A 111 -1.18 -2.99 5.14
N SER A 112 -0.93 -1.71 5.37
CA SER A 112 -1.93 -0.66 5.25
C SER A 112 -1.30 0.54 4.54
N LEU A 113 -1.80 0.83 3.36
CA LEU A 113 -1.47 1.99 2.55
C LEU A 113 -2.53 3.07 2.79
N ALA A 114 -2.09 4.30 3.02
CA ALA A 114 -2.95 5.48 3.11
C ALA A 114 -2.35 6.63 2.30
N GLU A 115 -3.19 7.60 1.94
CA GLU A 115 -2.78 8.87 1.28
C GLU A 115 -2.01 8.63 -0.02
N GLU A 116 -2.54 7.82 -0.95
CA GLU A 116 -1.97 7.54 -2.30
C GLU A 116 -0.56 6.90 -2.31
N GLY A 117 -0.16 6.25 -1.21
CA GLY A 117 1.16 5.63 -1.09
C GLY A 117 2.18 6.45 -0.32
N THR A 118 1.80 7.64 0.17
CA THR A 118 2.69 8.51 0.96
C THR A 118 2.85 8.06 2.42
N SER A 119 1.98 7.16 2.91
CA SER A 119 2.17 6.45 4.17
C SER A 119 1.84 4.96 3.99
N LEU A 120 2.90 4.16 3.85
CA LEU A 120 2.80 2.72 3.74
C LEU A 120 3.28 2.08 5.05
N VAL A 121 2.36 1.48 5.80
CA VAL A 121 2.66 0.72 7.02
C VAL A 121 2.74 -0.75 6.66
N VAL A 122 3.85 -1.40 7.01
CA VAL A 122 4.12 -2.82 6.71
C VAL A 122 4.52 -3.56 7.99
N ARG A 123 4.16 -4.85 8.09
CA ARG A 123 4.51 -5.71 9.21
C ARG A 123 5.43 -6.82 8.77
N LEU A 124 6.71 -6.64 9.08
CA LEU A 124 7.78 -7.44 8.49
C LEU A 124 8.35 -8.44 9.49
N GLU A 125 8.70 -9.60 8.99
CA GLU A 125 9.68 -10.51 9.57
C GLU A 125 11.11 -9.97 9.35
N PRO A 126 12.12 -10.46 10.09
CA PRO A 126 13.49 -9.96 9.98
C PRO A 126 14.10 -10.06 8.56
N HIS A 127 13.75 -11.10 7.81
CA HIS A 127 14.24 -11.27 6.44
C HIS A 127 13.55 -10.29 5.48
N GLU A 128 12.22 -10.18 5.52
CA GLU A 128 11.44 -9.21 4.72
C GLU A 128 11.86 -7.76 5.00
N HIS A 129 12.21 -7.44 6.25
CA HIS A 129 12.78 -6.14 6.62
C HIS A 129 14.09 -5.90 5.88
N SER A 130 15.00 -6.88 5.88
CA SER A 130 16.28 -6.77 5.18
C SER A 130 16.08 -6.58 3.68
N ASP A 131 15.17 -7.35 3.08
CA ASP A 131 14.87 -7.28 1.65
C ASP A 131 14.28 -5.92 1.27
N LEU A 132 13.29 -5.44 2.02
CA LEU A 132 12.68 -4.13 1.80
C LEU A 132 13.70 -3.00 1.97
N ALA A 133 14.48 -3.04 3.05
CA ALA A 133 15.45 -2.00 3.35
C ALA A 133 16.61 -1.97 2.33
N ASN A 134 16.97 -3.12 1.74
CA ASN A 134 17.92 -3.18 0.64
C ASN A 134 17.34 -2.59 -0.66
N PHE A 135 16.02 -2.74 -0.89
CA PHE A 135 15.36 -2.21 -2.08
C PHE A 135 15.14 -0.70 -2.00
N VAL A 136 14.54 -0.19 -0.91
CA VAL A 136 14.18 1.24 -0.79
C VAL A 136 15.27 2.09 -0.13
N GLY A 137 16.22 1.48 0.57
CA GLY A 137 17.19 2.16 1.43
C GLY A 137 16.86 2.03 2.92
N GLN A 138 17.89 1.75 3.72
CA GLN A 138 17.77 1.47 5.15
C GLN A 138 17.14 2.64 5.95
N ASP A 139 17.39 3.87 5.54
CA ASP A 139 16.86 5.08 6.17
C ASP A 139 15.36 5.28 5.91
N ARG A 140 14.79 4.61 4.90
CA ARG A 140 13.39 4.70 4.49
C ARG A 140 12.48 3.66 5.15
N VAL A 141 13.02 2.61 5.75
CA VAL A 141 12.24 1.62 6.51
C VAL A 141 12.33 1.95 7.99
N VAL A 142 11.36 2.74 8.46
CA VAL A 142 11.41 3.35 9.80
C VAL A 142 10.50 2.59 10.75
N PRO A 143 10.94 2.23 11.98
CA PRO A 143 10.03 1.70 12.99
C PRO A 143 8.82 2.62 13.20
N ARG A 144 7.61 2.05 13.22
CA ARG A 144 6.38 2.85 13.25
C ARG A 144 6.31 3.85 14.42
N ASN A 145 6.81 3.45 15.59
CA ASN A 145 6.89 4.29 16.79
C ASN A 145 7.88 5.45 16.69
N GLU A 146 8.84 5.39 15.77
CA GLU A 146 9.80 6.46 15.50
C GLU A 146 9.34 7.41 14.40
N TRP A 147 8.63 6.89 13.40
CA TRP A 147 8.23 7.65 12.21
C TRP A 147 7.41 8.90 12.56
N GLU A 148 6.45 8.81 13.49
CA GLU A 148 5.66 9.96 13.92
C GLU A 148 6.52 11.10 14.49
N LYS A 149 7.57 10.76 15.25
CA LYS A 149 8.51 11.73 15.82
C LYS A 149 9.32 12.39 14.71
N ARG A 150 9.74 11.63 13.69
CA ARG A 150 10.48 12.16 12.52
C ARG A 150 9.60 13.10 11.69
N ARG A 151 8.38 12.69 11.31
CA ARG A 151 7.45 13.52 10.50
C ARG A 151 7.14 14.86 11.17
N ARG A 152 6.87 14.87 12.48
CA ARG A 152 6.60 16.11 13.24
C ARG A 152 7.79 17.08 13.20
N ARG A 153 9.03 16.59 13.29
CA ARG A 153 10.24 17.44 13.23
C ARG A 153 10.41 18.09 11.85
N VAL A 154 10.23 17.31 10.78
CA VAL A 154 10.33 17.81 9.41
C VAL A 154 9.27 18.88 9.12
N LEU A 155 8.01 18.63 9.49
CA LEU A 155 6.93 19.60 9.30
C LEU A 155 7.17 20.90 10.07
N LYS A 156 7.69 20.81 11.31
CA LYS A 156 8.02 21.98 12.13
C LYS A 156 9.15 22.82 11.51
N ALA A 157 10.22 22.18 11.03
CA ALA A 157 11.36 22.85 10.42
C ALA A 157 11.01 23.64 9.14
N ARG A 158 10.00 23.20 8.40
CA ARG A 158 9.51 23.90 7.19
C ARG A 158 8.65 25.11 7.53
N ARG A 159 7.79 25.00 8.55
CA ARG A 159 6.98 26.14 9.04
C ARG A 159 7.83 27.28 9.59
N SER A 160 9.03 27.00 10.10
CA SER A 160 9.97 28.04 10.54
C SER A 160 10.79 28.66 9.40
N ARG A 161 10.66 28.17 8.16
CA ARG A 161 11.36 28.67 6.97
C ARG A 161 10.42 29.40 5.99
N THR A 162 9.14 29.47 6.31
CA THR A 162 8.10 30.18 5.55
C THR A 162 7.65 31.37 6.37
#